data_AF-A0A956X3D6-F1
#
_entry.id   AF-A0A956X3D6-F1
#
_cell.length_a   1.000
_cell.length_b   1.000
_cell.length_c   1.000
_cell.angle_alpha   90.00
_cell.angle_beta   90.00
_cell.angle_gamma   90.00
#
_symmetry.space_group_name_H-M   'P 1'
#
loop_
_entity.id
_entity.type
_entity.pdbx_description
1 polymer ?
#
loop_
_entity_poly.entity_id
_entity_poly.type
_entity_poly.pdbx_seq_one_letter_code
_entity_poly.pdbx_strand_id
1 'polypeptide(L)'
;SALYDGAFEVVAAFIPGQTDEEVLVVSHLCHPQPSANDNASGAAAAIEIAATLRRLIDQGTLPPARRGIRFLWMPEMTGTYAYLANCEERLPRTVAGVNLDMVGQNQERCHSVFNIEQPPEAMASFAPVLMKRLWDMLSGDADGHNTFELSSAAVRHRVTSFSGGSDHYILSDPTVGVPTPMLIQWPDRFYHTSEDTLDKVDPAMVARIGSLAAAYAYVIAGADERTATWLGHEIVARRQVRLVWRTQAAIT
;
A
#
# COMPACT_ATOMS: atom_id res chain seq x y z
N SER A 1 21.64 -14.53 27.43
CA SER A 1 21.77 -13.70 26.21
C SER A 1 22.68 -12.52 26.51
N ALA A 2 23.34 -11.93 25.51
CA ALA A 2 24.15 -10.73 25.64
C ALA A 2 23.88 -9.79 24.45
N LEU A 3 23.99 -8.48 24.66
CA LEU A 3 23.92 -7.47 23.61
C LEU A 3 25.33 -7.21 23.05
N TYR A 4 25.43 -6.98 21.74
CA TYR A 4 26.67 -6.72 21.02
C TYR A 4 26.38 -5.84 19.80
N ASP A 5 27.42 -5.21 19.26
CA ASP A 5 27.30 -4.39 18.05
C ASP A 5 26.87 -5.23 16.85
N GLY A 6 25.85 -4.77 16.13
CA GLY A 6 25.29 -5.46 14.98
C GLY A 6 24.83 -4.50 13.89
N ALA A 7 24.30 -5.06 12.81
CA ALA A 7 23.68 -4.32 11.73
C ALA A 7 22.39 -5.01 11.30
N PHE A 8 21.49 -4.26 10.67
CA PHE A 8 20.35 -4.79 9.94
C PHE A 8 20.43 -4.34 8.49
N GLU A 9 19.74 -5.05 7.62
CA GLU A 9 19.70 -4.78 6.19
C GLU A 9 18.34 -4.20 5.81
N VAL A 10 18.36 -3.28 4.84
CA VAL A 10 17.17 -2.90 4.08
C VAL A 10 17.27 -3.60 2.73
N VAL A 11 16.45 -4.63 2.54
CA VAL A 11 16.42 -5.37 1.28
C VAL A 11 15.63 -4.55 0.27
N ALA A 12 16.16 -4.41 -0.93
CA ALA A 12 15.51 -3.66 -1.99
C ALA A 12 15.52 -4.41 -3.32
N ALA A 13 14.43 -4.28 -4.07
CA ALA A 13 14.36 -4.65 -5.47
C ALA A 13 13.88 -3.46 -6.30
N PHE A 14 14.29 -3.40 -7.57
CA PHE A 14 13.94 -2.29 -8.44
C PHE A 14 13.57 -2.76 -9.84
N ILE A 15 12.36 -2.41 -10.27
CA ILE A 15 11.92 -2.53 -11.66
C ILE A 15 12.19 -1.17 -12.32
N PRO A 16 13.12 -1.08 -13.29
CA PRO A 16 13.49 0.19 -13.89
C PRO A 16 12.36 0.79 -14.72
N GLY A 17 12.23 2.11 -14.64
CA GLY A 17 11.40 2.92 -15.54
C GLY A 17 12.22 3.60 -16.62
N GLN A 18 11.59 4.51 -17.35
CA GLN A 18 12.21 5.35 -18.38
C GLN A 18 12.80 6.65 -17.81
N THR A 19 12.44 7.03 -16.59
CA THR A 19 12.93 8.22 -15.87
C THR A 19 13.59 7.82 -14.55
N ASP A 20 14.27 8.78 -13.92
CA ASP A 20 14.87 8.60 -12.59
C ASP A 20 13.85 8.71 -11.44
N GLU A 21 12.56 8.91 -11.75
CA GLU A 21 11.49 8.94 -10.75
C GLU A 21 11.10 7.52 -10.34
N GLU A 22 10.58 7.37 -9.12
CA GLU A 22 10.18 6.06 -8.60
C GLU A 22 8.92 6.09 -7.72
N VAL A 23 8.26 4.94 -7.67
CA VAL A 23 7.15 4.64 -6.75
C VAL A 23 7.60 3.56 -5.79
N LEU A 24 7.30 3.72 -4.50
CA LEU A 24 7.66 2.74 -3.48
C LEU A 24 6.53 1.71 -3.25
N VAL A 25 6.91 0.47 -3.05
CA VAL A 25 6.09 -0.58 -2.43
C VAL A 25 6.86 -1.05 -1.22
N VAL A 26 6.35 -0.76 -0.03
CA VAL A 26 7.07 -0.99 1.23
C VAL A 26 6.33 -2.01 2.09
N SER A 27 7.08 -2.86 2.75
CA SER A 27 6.57 -3.83 3.73
C SER A 27 7.68 -4.14 4.72
N HIS A 28 7.38 -4.21 6.01
CA HIS A 28 8.43 -4.55 6.97
C HIS A 28 8.71 -6.06 7.04
N LEU A 29 9.95 -6.40 7.35
CA LEU A 29 10.48 -7.76 7.43
C LEU A 29 11.40 -7.89 8.65
N CYS A 30 10.82 -7.78 9.85
CA CYS A 30 11.57 -7.91 11.11
C CYS A 30 10.96 -8.88 12.14
N HIS A 31 9.69 -9.25 12.00
CA HIS A 31 9.02 -10.01 13.03
C HIS A 31 9.45 -11.50 13.05
N PRO A 32 9.61 -12.11 14.24
CA PRO A 32 10.03 -13.51 14.37
C PRO A 32 8.88 -14.48 14.12
N GLN A 33 9.18 -15.75 13.83
CA GLN A 33 8.16 -16.80 13.72
C GLN A 33 7.25 -16.83 14.99
N PRO A 34 5.91 -16.93 14.85
CA PRO A 34 5.18 -17.31 13.64
C PRO A 34 4.78 -16.16 12.70
N SER A 35 4.40 -14.98 13.21
CA SER A 35 4.22 -13.72 12.48
C SER A 35 3.73 -13.83 11.03
N ALA A 36 2.74 -14.72 10.81
CA ALA A 36 2.32 -15.10 9.48
C ALA A 36 1.59 -13.96 8.78
N ASN A 37 0.78 -13.22 9.54
CA ASN A 37 0.13 -12.04 9.04
C ASN A 37 0.94 -10.78 9.30
N ASP A 38 1.46 -10.57 10.52
CA ASP A 38 2.31 -9.43 10.91
C ASP A 38 3.80 -9.83 10.98
N ASN A 39 4.58 -9.70 9.91
CA ASN A 39 4.21 -9.15 8.59
C ASN A 39 4.62 -10.01 7.40
N ALA A 40 4.73 -11.33 7.59
CA ALA A 40 5.07 -12.23 6.48
C ALA A 40 4.05 -12.13 5.32
N SER A 41 2.78 -11.81 5.60
CA SER A 41 1.77 -11.60 4.57
C SER A 41 2.05 -10.40 3.67
N GLY A 42 2.44 -9.24 4.25
CA GLY A 42 2.81 -8.04 3.50
C GLY A 42 4.08 -8.26 2.70
N ALA A 43 5.09 -8.87 3.32
CA ALA A 43 6.37 -9.15 2.69
C ALA A 43 6.22 -10.10 1.50
N ALA A 44 5.43 -11.18 1.67
CA ALA A 44 5.13 -12.13 0.61
C ALA A 44 4.32 -11.51 -0.52
N ALA A 45 3.33 -10.67 -0.21
CA ALA A 45 2.58 -9.93 -1.21
C ALA A 45 3.49 -9.02 -2.05
N ALA A 46 4.40 -8.27 -1.41
CA ALA A 46 5.36 -7.42 -2.12
C ALA A 46 6.27 -8.21 -3.06
N ILE A 47 6.73 -9.41 -2.66
CA ILE A 47 7.54 -10.30 -3.50
C ILE A 47 6.73 -10.73 -4.74
N GLU A 48 5.49 -11.20 -4.54
CA GLU A 48 4.64 -11.64 -5.64
C GLU A 48 4.29 -10.50 -6.60
N ILE A 49 4.02 -9.29 -6.08
CA ILE A 49 3.80 -8.10 -6.91
C ILE A 49 5.03 -7.83 -7.77
N ALA A 50 6.24 -7.84 -7.19
CA ALA A 50 7.47 -7.60 -7.92
C ALA A 50 7.67 -8.64 -9.04
N ALA A 51 7.50 -9.92 -8.72
CA ALA A 51 7.64 -11.01 -9.69
C ALA A 51 6.59 -10.92 -10.82
N THR A 52 5.33 -10.66 -10.47
CA THR A 52 4.24 -10.57 -11.44
C THR A 52 4.36 -9.35 -12.33
N LEU A 53 4.66 -8.15 -11.80
CA LEU A 53 4.88 -6.97 -12.63
C LEU A 53 6.08 -7.15 -13.58
N ARG A 54 7.20 -7.67 -13.08
CA ARG A 54 8.37 -7.94 -13.91
C ARG A 54 8.04 -8.91 -15.05
N ARG A 55 7.36 -10.02 -14.74
CA ARG A 55 6.96 -11.03 -15.73
C ARG A 55 6.02 -10.44 -16.79
N LEU A 56 5.01 -9.66 -16.39
CA LEU A 56 4.07 -9.05 -17.32
C LEU A 56 4.73 -8.03 -18.26
N ILE A 57 5.73 -7.31 -17.77
CA ILE A 57 6.53 -6.37 -18.58
C ILE A 57 7.43 -7.13 -19.57
N ASP A 58 8.13 -8.18 -19.12
CA ASP A 58 9.02 -8.98 -19.97
C ASP A 58 8.28 -9.70 -21.10
N GLN A 59 7.04 -10.11 -20.83
CA GLN A 59 6.14 -10.73 -21.80
C GLN A 59 5.50 -9.72 -22.75
N GLY A 60 5.68 -8.41 -22.53
CA GLY A 60 5.05 -7.35 -23.32
C GLY A 60 3.54 -7.22 -23.10
N THR A 61 2.99 -7.87 -22.07
CA THR A 61 1.56 -7.73 -21.69
C THR A 61 1.31 -6.36 -21.08
N LEU A 62 2.27 -5.87 -20.31
CA LEU A 62 2.33 -4.50 -19.80
C LEU A 62 3.50 -3.76 -20.46
N PRO A 63 3.32 -2.51 -20.92
CA PRO A 63 4.45 -1.71 -21.39
C PRO A 63 5.42 -1.39 -20.23
N PRO A 64 6.71 -1.11 -20.50
CA PRO A 64 7.60 -0.55 -19.49
C PRO A 64 7.03 0.74 -18.91
N ALA A 65 7.06 0.87 -17.59
CA ALA A 65 6.55 2.05 -16.91
C ALA A 65 7.45 3.28 -17.13
N ARG A 66 6.87 4.47 -16.99
CA ARG A 66 7.60 5.73 -17.12
C ARG A 66 8.57 5.92 -15.95
N ARG A 67 8.13 5.62 -14.73
CA ARG A 67 8.89 5.69 -13.48
C ARG A 67 9.25 4.28 -13.02
N GLY A 68 10.33 4.15 -12.27
CA GLY A 68 10.69 2.88 -11.64
C GLY A 68 9.74 2.49 -10.52
N ILE A 69 9.71 1.20 -10.18
CA ILE A 69 8.99 0.67 -9.01
C ILE A 69 10.02 0.03 -8.09
N ARG A 70 10.16 0.60 -6.89
CA ARG A 70 11.10 0.12 -5.87
C ARG A 70 10.33 -0.62 -4.79
N PHE A 71 10.76 -1.84 -4.51
CA PHE A 71 10.27 -2.65 -3.41
C PHE A 71 11.27 -2.55 -2.27
N LEU A 72 10.79 -2.32 -1.05
CA LEU A 72 11.61 -2.24 0.15
C LEU A 72 11.06 -3.21 1.21
N TRP A 73 11.96 -4.04 1.73
CA TRP A 73 11.73 -4.86 2.92
C TRP A 73 12.70 -4.45 4.01
N MET A 74 12.19 -3.97 5.14
CA MET A 74 13.03 -3.37 6.17
C MET A 74 12.50 -3.61 7.58
N PRO A 75 13.31 -3.44 8.62
CA PRO A 75 12.78 -3.41 9.97
C PRO A 75 11.79 -2.27 10.13
N GLU A 76 10.62 -2.58 10.71
CA GLU A 76 9.54 -1.61 10.86
C GLU A 76 10.04 -0.34 11.56
N MET A 77 9.70 0.81 10.96
CA MET A 77 10.06 2.18 11.34
C MET A 77 11.56 2.48 11.25
N THR A 78 12.38 1.76 12.01
CA THR A 78 13.84 1.94 12.11
C THR A 78 14.55 1.73 10.78
N GLY A 79 14.11 0.75 10.00
CA GLY A 79 14.59 0.50 8.65
C GLY A 79 14.21 1.62 7.69
N THR A 80 13.00 2.16 7.80
CA THR A 80 12.56 3.31 6.99
C THR A 80 13.40 4.55 7.31
N TYR A 81 13.65 4.85 8.59
CA TYR A 81 14.53 5.95 8.97
C TYR A 81 15.95 5.77 8.41
N ALA A 82 16.52 4.57 8.55
CA ALA A 82 17.85 4.28 8.03
C ALA A 82 17.90 4.37 6.50
N TYR A 83 16.87 3.88 5.80
CA TYR A 83 16.77 4.01 4.34
C TYR A 83 16.75 5.49 3.93
N LEU A 84 15.89 6.29 4.54
CA LEU A 84 15.76 7.71 4.22
C LEU A 84 17.06 8.47 4.47
N ALA A 85 17.71 8.25 5.61
CA ALA A 85 18.98 8.91 5.94
C ALA A 85 20.14 8.53 5.01
N ASN A 86 20.10 7.35 4.38
CA ASN A 86 21.14 6.88 3.46
C ASN A 86 20.79 7.06 1.98
N CYS A 87 19.57 7.52 1.66
CA CYS A 87 19.07 7.67 0.29
C CYS A 87 18.34 9.00 0.10
N GLU A 88 18.72 10.05 0.84
CA GLU A 88 18.09 11.38 0.78
C GLU A 88 18.10 11.95 -0.65
N GLU A 89 19.10 11.60 -1.46
CA GLU A 89 19.19 12.05 -2.85
C GLU A 89 18.07 11.52 -3.74
N ARG A 90 17.35 10.48 -3.31
CA ARG A 90 16.23 9.89 -4.05
C ARG A 90 14.91 10.56 -3.74
N LEU A 91 14.76 11.16 -2.55
CA LEU A 91 13.51 11.76 -2.08
C LEU A 91 12.85 12.70 -3.10
N PRO A 92 13.57 13.64 -3.76
CA PRO A 92 12.95 14.53 -4.74
C PRO A 92 12.35 13.82 -5.96
N ARG A 93 12.69 12.54 -6.18
CA ARG A 93 12.27 11.70 -7.31
C ARG A 93 11.28 10.60 -6.90
N THR A 94 11.00 10.44 -5.61
CA THR A 94 10.04 9.46 -5.11
C THR A 94 8.64 10.07 -5.08
N VAL A 95 7.76 9.66 -6.00
CA VAL A 95 6.49 10.36 -6.25
C VAL A 95 5.34 9.94 -5.33
N ALA A 96 5.37 8.70 -4.84
CA ALA A 96 4.38 8.11 -3.94
C ALA A 96 4.88 6.76 -3.43
N GLY A 97 4.18 6.21 -2.43
CA GLY A 97 4.40 4.85 -1.93
C GLY A 97 3.10 4.11 -1.67
N VAL A 98 3.19 2.81 -1.39
CA VAL A 98 2.12 2.03 -0.74
C VAL A 98 2.75 1.12 0.31
N ASN A 99 2.19 1.11 1.52
CA ASN A 99 2.64 0.25 2.62
C ASN A 99 1.74 -0.98 2.75
N LEU A 100 2.35 -2.16 2.75
CA LEU A 100 1.71 -3.45 2.93
C LEU A 100 2.04 -3.98 4.32
N ASP A 101 1.05 -3.87 5.20
CA ASP A 101 1.13 -4.32 6.58
C ASP A 101 -0.05 -5.24 6.85
N MET A 102 0.18 -6.47 7.33
CA MET A 102 -0.91 -7.33 7.78
C MET A 102 -2.02 -7.56 6.72
N VAL A 103 -1.64 -7.76 5.46
CA VAL A 103 -2.58 -7.81 4.31
C VAL A 103 -3.26 -9.16 4.10
N GLY A 104 -2.93 -10.18 4.89
CA GLY A 104 -3.30 -11.56 4.59
C GLY A 104 -4.48 -12.13 5.35
N GLN A 105 -5.09 -11.43 6.29
CA GLN A 105 -5.99 -12.09 7.25
C GLN A 105 -7.26 -12.67 6.66
N ASN A 106 -7.62 -13.85 7.17
CA ASN A 106 -8.98 -14.35 7.12
C ASN A 106 -9.86 -13.55 8.10
N GLN A 107 -10.76 -12.73 7.56
CA GLN A 107 -11.57 -11.82 8.36
C GLN A 107 -12.53 -12.52 9.32
N GLU A 108 -13.03 -13.72 8.98
CA GLU A 108 -13.94 -14.48 9.85
C GLU A 108 -13.22 -15.02 11.08
N ARG A 109 -12.00 -15.52 10.88
CA ARG A 109 -11.20 -16.10 11.96
C ARG A 109 -10.58 -15.03 12.86
N CYS A 110 -10.11 -13.95 12.27
CA CYS A 110 -9.34 -12.91 12.96
C CYS A 110 -10.22 -11.77 13.48
N HIS A 111 -11.50 -11.74 13.08
CA HIS A 111 -12.44 -10.65 13.36
C HIS A 111 -11.95 -9.28 12.83
N SER A 112 -11.19 -9.32 11.74
CA SER A 112 -10.59 -8.14 11.14
C SER A 112 -11.44 -7.49 10.06
N VAL A 113 -11.06 -6.26 9.73
CA VAL A 113 -11.64 -5.43 8.68
C VAL A 113 -10.48 -4.88 7.85
N PHE A 114 -10.63 -4.90 6.54
CA PHE A 114 -9.64 -4.33 5.64
C PHE A 114 -9.72 -2.81 5.68
N ASN A 115 -8.66 -2.17 6.15
CA ASN A 115 -8.55 -0.73 6.19
C ASN A 115 -7.63 -0.23 5.07
N ILE A 116 -8.13 0.77 4.37
CA ILE A 116 -7.30 1.64 3.53
C ILE A 116 -7.03 2.88 4.39
N GLU A 117 -5.88 2.93 5.03
CA GLU A 117 -5.47 4.08 5.83
C GLU A 117 -4.91 5.17 4.92
N GLN A 118 -5.52 6.35 5.00
CA GLN A 118 -5.08 7.50 4.22
C GLN A 118 -3.84 8.13 4.85
N PRO A 119 -2.94 8.70 4.02
CA PRO A 119 -1.95 9.63 4.51
C PRO A 119 -2.55 10.81 5.31
N PRO A 120 -1.76 11.51 6.15
CA PRO A 120 -2.26 12.60 6.98
C PRO A 120 -2.84 13.74 6.13
N GLU A 121 -3.92 14.37 6.62
CA GLU A 121 -4.56 15.50 5.90
C GLU A 121 -3.61 16.70 5.71
N ALA A 122 -2.56 16.81 6.53
CA ALA A 122 -1.52 17.82 6.41
C ALA A 122 -0.67 17.67 5.14
N MET A 123 -0.64 16.49 4.52
CA MET A 123 0.07 16.24 3.28
C MET A 123 -0.89 16.33 2.09
N ALA A 124 -0.60 17.25 1.17
CA ALA A 124 -1.30 17.32 -0.10
C ALA A 124 -0.99 16.06 -0.94
N SER A 125 -2.03 15.31 -1.31
CA SER A 125 -1.83 14.05 -2.02
C SER A 125 -3.01 13.63 -2.89
N PHE A 126 -2.70 13.05 -4.05
CA PHE A 126 -3.64 12.33 -4.90
C PHE A 126 -3.89 10.89 -4.42
N ALA A 127 -3.00 10.34 -3.58
CA ALA A 127 -2.97 8.94 -3.19
C ALA A 127 -4.29 8.41 -2.59
N PRO A 128 -4.97 9.13 -1.67
CA PRO A 128 -6.26 8.67 -1.13
C PRO A 128 -7.32 8.46 -2.21
N VAL A 129 -7.37 9.36 -3.19
CA VAL A 129 -8.38 9.36 -4.26
C VAL A 129 -8.11 8.21 -5.23
N LEU A 130 -6.86 8.07 -5.67
CA LEU A 130 -6.47 6.98 -6.56
C LEU A 130 -6.70 5.61 -5.90
N MET A 131 -6.25 5.43 -4.66
CA MET A 131 -6.40 4.15 -3.95
C MET A 131 -7.87 3.78 -3.79
N LYS A 132 -8.73 4.72 -3.39
CA LYS A 132 -10.17 4.47 -3.28
C LYS A 132 -10.80 4.15 -4.64
N ARG A 133 -10.41 4.85 -5.71
CA ARG A 133 -10.95 4.59 -7.05
C ARG A 133 -10.57 3.20 -7.56
N LEU A 134 -9.33 2.77 -7.35
CA LEU A 134 -8.88 1.43 -7.73
C LEU A 134 -9.58 0.36 -6.90
N TRP A 135 -9.80 0.62 -5.60
CA TRP A 135 -10.60 -0.27 -4.76
C TRP A 135 -12.04 -0.39 -5.27
N ASP A 136 -12.72 0.72 -5.60
CA ASP A 136 -14.10 0.71 -6.13
C ASP A 136 -14.22 -0.12 -7.42
N MET A 137 -13.20 -0.09 -8.25
CA MET A 137 -13.12 -0.89 -9.48
C MET A 137 -12.88 -2.38 -9.18
N LEU A 138 -12.04 -2.69 -8.19
CA LEU A 138 -11.69 -4.06 -7.81
C LEU A 138 -12.79 -4.75 -6.99
N SER A 139 -13.52 -4.00 -6.17
CA SER A 139 -14.63 -4.51 -5.35
C SER A 139 -15.91 -4.75 -6.14
N GLY A 140 -15.99 -4.27 -7.39
CA GLY A 140 -17.18 -4.38 -8.23
C GLY A 140 -18.27 -3.36 -7.90
N ASP A 141 -18.05 -2.48 -6.90
CA ASP A 141 -18.99 -1.44 -6.50
C ASP A 141 -19.19 -0.36 -7.59
N ALA A 142 -18.25 -0.24 -8.52
CA ALA A 142 -18.27 0.79 -9.55
C ALA A 142 -19.20 0.50 -10.75
N ASP A 143 -19.34 -0.76 -11.20
CA ASP A 143 -19.90 -1.03 -12.55
C ASP A 143 -20.80 -2.28 -12.67
N GLY A 144 -21.13 -2.97 -11.56
CA GLY A 144 -22.07 -4.11 -11.56
C GLY A 144 -21.67 -5.31 -12.43
N HIS A 145 -20.46 -5.29 -13.02
CA HIS A 145 -19.89 -6.37 -13.80
C HIS A 145 -18.63 -6.87 -13.08
N ASN A 146 -18.78 -7.97 -12.34
CA ASN A 146 -17.67 -8.68 -11.73
C ASN A 146 -16.86 -9.40 -12.81
N THR A 147 -15.93 -8.72 -13.46
CA THR A 147 -15.00 -9.33 -14.43
C THR A 147 -13.84 -10.07 -13.78
N PHE A 148 -13.66 -9.93 -12.45
CA PHE A 148 -12.65 -10.64 -11.69
C PHE A 148 -13.26 -11.74 -10.81
N GLU A 149 -12.80 -12.98 -11.02
CA GLU A 149 -13.15 -14.16 -10.19
C GLU A 149 -12.77 -14.00 -8.71
N LEU A 150 -11.96 -12.98 -8.39
CA LEU A 150 -11.66 -12.58 -7.01
C LEU A 150 -12.90 -12.08 -6.26
N SER A 151 -14.04 -11.78 -6.88
CA SER A 151 -15.21 -11.12 -6.26
C SER A 151 -16.14 -12.02 -5.40
N SER A 152 -15.82 -13.30 -5.17
CA SER A 152 -16.79 -14.27 -4.63
C SER A 152 -17.19 -14.12 -3.14
N ALA A 153 -16.48 -13.31 -2.36
CA ALA A 153 -16.84 -13.00 -0.97
C ALA A 153 -16.76 -11.49 -0.69
N ALA A 154 -17.81 -10.94 -0.06
CA ALA A 154 -17.85 -9.54 0.36
C ALA A 154 -16.76 -9.28 1.41
N VAL A 155 -15.75 -8.47 1.05
CA VAL A 155 -14.69 -8.05 1.97
C VAL A 155 -15.22 -6.95 2.86
N ARG A 156 -15.18 -7.16 4.18
CA ARG A 156 -15.40 -6.08 5.15
C ARG A 156 -14.28 -5.08 4.99
N HIS A 157 -14.60 -3.85 4.60
CA HIS A 157 -13.61 -2.82 4.41
C HIS A 157 -14.08 -1.45 4.91
N ARG A 158 -13.12 -0.57 5.18
CA ARG A 158 -13.37 0.85 5.41
C ARG A 158 -12.15 1.68 5.01
N VAL A 159 -12.41 2.92 4.63
CA VAL A 159 -11.35 3.91 4.47
C VAL A 159 -11.19 4.63 5.80
N THR A 160 -9.98 4.66 6.36
CA THR A 160 -9.70 5.24 7.67
C THR A 160 -8.85 6.50 7.56
N SER A 161 -8.97 7.36 8.57
CA SER A 161 -8.04 8.47 8.76
C SER A 161 -6.68 7.94 9.20
N PHE A 162 -5.65 8.75 8.98
CA PHE A 162 -4.30 8.51 9.47
C PHE A 162 -4.25 8.19 10.98
N SER A 163 -3.55 7.12 11.33
CA SER A 163 -3.34 6.60 12.69
C SER A 163 -1.86 6.35 13.01
N GLY A 164 -1.02 6.14 11.99
CA GLY A 164 0.44 6.11 12.11
C GLY A 164 1.03 4.78 12.60
N GLY A 165 0.37 3.66 12.32
CA GLY A 165 0.74 2.35 12.87
C GLY A 165 1.89 1.58 12.19
N SER A 166 2.52 2.08 11.12
CA SER A 166 3.54 1.36 10.34
C SER A 166 4.39 2.33 9.50
N ASP A 167 5.29 1.84 8.65
CA ASP A 167 6.28 2.64 7.89
C ASP A 167 5.70 3.80 7.06
N HIS A 168 4.42 3.71 6.68
CA HIS A 168 3.74 4.73 5.89
C HIS A 168 3.72 6.11 6.55
N TYR A 169 3.74 6.18 7.88
CA TYR A 169 3.66 7.46 8.58
C TYR A 169 4.94 8.27 8.42
N ILE A 170 6.09 7.59 8.37
CA ILE A 170 7.40 8.21 8.19
C ILE A 170 7.51 8.76 6.77
N LEU A 171 7.13 7.95 5.78
CA LEU A 171 7.14 8.34 4.37
C LEU A 171 6.17 9.50 4.11
N SER A 172 5.00 9.47 4.74
CA SER A 172 3.94 10.45 4.57
C SER A 172 4.11 11.71 5.44
N ASP A 173 5.18 11.79 6.25
CA ASP A 173 5.49 13.02 6.97
C ASP A 173 5.72 14.16 5.96
N PRO A 174 5.12 15.36 6.12
CA PRO A 174 5.30 16.46 5.18
C PRO A 174 6.75 16.90 4.96
N THR A 175 7.68 16.59 5.87
CA THR A 175 9.12 16.84 5.70
C THR A 175 9.81 15.82 4.80
N VAL A 176 9.25 14.61 4.66
CA VAL A 176 9.69 13.56 3.73
C VAL A 176 8.96 13.69 2.40
N GLY A 177 7.64 13.92 2.44
CA GLY A 177 6.83 14.29 1.29
C GLY A 177 6.47 13.15 0.34
N VAL A 178 6.51 11.88 0.78
CA VAL A 178 6.18 10.72 -0.06
C VAL A 178 4.80 10.17 0.30
N PRO A 179 3.75 10.50 -0.46
CA PRO A 179 2.41 10.08 -0.10
C PRO A 179 2.21 8.59 -0.14
N THR A 180 1.99 8.00 1.05
CA THR A 180 1.99 6.54 1.22
C THR A 180 0.75 6.09 2.00
N PRO A 181 -0.34 5.65 1.35
CA PRO A 181 -1.42 4.93 2.02
C PRO A 181 -0.92 3.59 2.55
N MET A 182 -1.53 3.13 3.63
CA MET A 182 -1.32 1.78 4.17
C MET A 182 -2.54 0.90 3.91
N LEU A 183 -2.28 -0.34 3.50
CA LEU A 183 -3.26 -1.39 3.35
C LEU A 183 -3.07 -2.35 4.51
N ILE A 184 -4.10 -2.51 5.36
CA ILE A 184 -3.98 -3.26 6.63
C ILE A 184 -5.27 -3.99 7.03
N GLN A 185 -5.18 -5.18 7.61
CA GLN A 185 -6.30 -5.82 8.31
C GLN A 185 -6.28 -5.47 9.79
N TRP A 186 -7.23 -4.64 10.25
CA TRP A 186 -7.27 -4.16 11.63
C TRP A 186 -8.70 -3.89 12.14
N PRO A 187 -9.04 -4.20 13.41
CA PRO A 187 -8.21 -4.87 14.42
C PRO A 187 -7.97 -6.34 14.10
N ASP A 188 -6.98 -6.96 14.74
CA ASP A 188 -6.74 -8.40 14.66
C ASP A 188 -6.68 -9.03 16.05
N ARG A 189 -7.44 -10.11 16.22
CA ARG A 189 -7.47 -10.92 17.45
C ARG A 189 -6.14 -11.59 17.79
N PHE A 190 -5.32 -11.95 16.81
CA PHE A 190 -4.08 -12.74 17.01
C PHE A 190 -2.80 -11.91 16.91
N TYR A 191 -2.93 -10.60 16.71
CA TYR A 191 -1.82 -9.65 16.60
C TYR A 191 -0.80 -9.80 17.73
N HIS A 192 0.48 -9.91 17.36
CA HIS A 192 1.60 -10.06 18.31
C HIS A 192 1.47 -11.25 19.28
N THR A 193 0.82 -12.34 18.85
CA THR A 193 0.73 -13.58 19.63
C THR A 193 1.35 -14.75 18.90
N SER A 194 1.64 -15.83 19.62
CA SER A 194 2.06 -17.11 19.04
C SER A 194 0.97 -17.77 18.16
N GLU A 195 -0.25 -17.22 18.13
CA GLU A 195 -1.34 -17.68 17.28
C GLU A 195 -1.35 -17.01 15.90
N ASP A 196 -0.51 -16.00 15.64
CA ASP A 196 -0.35 -15.41 14.29
C ASP A 196 0.38 -16.38 13.35
N THR A 197 -0.38 -17.38 12.89
CA THR A 197 0.09 -18.57 12.20
C THR A 197 -0.60 -18.68 10.84
N LEU A 198 0.00 -19.42 9.92
CA LEU A 198 -0.40 -19.43 8.50
C LEU A 198 -1.87 -19.83 8.28
N ASP A 199 -2.50 -20.60 9.17
CA ASP A 199 -3.91 -20.96 9.06
C ASP A 199 -4.85 -19.75 9.22
N LYS A 200 -4.38 -18.63 9.78
CA LYS A 200 -5.14 -17.36 9.88
C LYS A 200 -5.02 -16.52 8.61
N VAL A 201 -4.15 -16.89 7.67
CA VAL A 201 -3.96 -16.21 6.39
C VAL A 201 -4.95 -16.75 5.35
N ASP A 202 -5.66 -15.86 4.68
CA ASP A 202 -6.51 -16.13 3.52
C ASP A 202 -5.76 -15.78 2.22
N PRO A 203 -5.37 -16.76 1.40
CA PRO A 203 -4.69 -16.51 0.13
C PRO A 203 -5.49 -15.62 -0.84
N ALA A 204 -6.83 -15.67 -0.82
CA ALA A 204 -7.65 -14.82 -1.66
C ALA A 204 -7.58 -13.35 -1.23
N MET A 205 -7.42 -13.10 0.08
CA MET A 205 -7.21 -11.77 0.61
C MET A 205 -5.85 -11.21 0.21
N VAL A 206 -4.78 -12.01 0.33
CA VAL A 206 -3.43 -11.66 -0.12
C VAL A 206 -3.45 -11.33 -1.62
N ALA A 207 -4.08 -12.16 -2.45
CA ALA A 207 -4.20 -11.93 -3.88
C ALA A 207 -4.96 -10.65 -4.21
N ARG A 208 -6.06 -10.35 -3.50
CA ARG A 208 -6.85 -9.14 -3.73
C ARG A 208 -6.08 -7.88 -3.35
N ILE A 209 -5.52 -7.83 -2.15
CA ILE A 209 -4.80 -6.64 -1.66
C ILE A 209 -3.49 -6.48 -2.45
N GLY A 210 -2.81 -7.58 -2.79
CA GLY A 210 -1.67 -7.57 -3.69
C GLY A 210 -2.00 -7.01 -5.07
N SER A 211 -3.14 -7.40 -5.65
CA SER A 211 -3.61 -6.85 -6.93
C SER A 211 -3.91 -5.35 -6.85
N LEU A 212 -4.54 -4.89 -5.76
CA LEU A 212 -4.79 -3.46 -5.52
C LEU A 212 -3.47 -2.67 -5.44
N ALA A 213 -2.51 -3.16 -4.66
CA ALA A 213 -1.21 -2.54 -4.49
C ALA A 213 -0.39 -2.52 -5.79
N ALA A 214 -0.39 -3.62 -6.54
CA ALA A 214 0.23 -3.71 -7.86
C ALA A 214 -0.37 -2.69 -8.84
N ALA A 215 -1.71 -2.62 -8.91
CA ALA A 215 -2.41 -1.65 -9.76
C ALA A 215 -2.10 -0.21 -9.34
N TYR A 216 -2.10 0.08 -8.04
CA TYR A 216 -1.76 1.40 -7.51
C TYR A 216 -0.34 1.82 -7.90
N ALA A 217 0.66 0.98 -7.62
CA ALA A 217 2.06 1.26 -7.95
C ALA A 217 2.27 1.41 -9.46
N TYR A 218 1.69 0.51 -10.26
CA TYR A 218 1.87 0.49 -11.71
C TYR A 218 1.16 1.66 -12.41
N VAL A 219 -0.04 2.05 -11.96
CA VAL A 219 -0.74 3.24 -12.51
C VAL A 219 0.08 4.50 -12.28
N ILE A 220 0.66 4.70 -11.08
CA ILE A 220 1.50 5.86 -10.80
C ILE A 220 2.80 5.79 -11.59
N ALA A 221 3.40 4.61 -11.70
CA ALA A 221 4.62 4.40 -12.45
C ALA A 221 4.43 4.71 -13.95
N GLY A 222 3.26 4.39 -14.51
CA GLY A 222 2.89 4.70 -15.89
C GLY A 222 2.25 6.08 -16.11
N ALA A 223 1.91 6.82 -15.06
CA ALA A 223 1.09 8.02 -15.16
C ALA A 223 1.72 9.11 -16.04
N ASP A 224 0.96 9.59 -17.01
CA ASP A 224 1.27 10.70 -17.90
C ASP A 224 0.34 11.90 -17.62
N GLU A 225 0.38 12.91 -18.50
CA GLU A 225 -0.48 14.10 -18.40
C GLU A 225 -1.99 13.76 -18.48
N ARG A 226 -2.36 12.72 -19.24
CA ARG A 226 -3.75 12.26 -19.33
C ARG A 226 -4.18 11.63 -18.02
N THR A 227 -3.37 10.76 -17.43
CA THR A 227 -3.64 10.18 -16.10
C THR A 227 -3.74 11.29 -15.04
N ALA A 228 -2.85 12.28 -15.08
CA ALA A 228 -2.87 13.41 -14.15
C ALA A 228 -4.16 14.24 -14.28
N THR A 229 -4.60 14.53 -15.51
CA THR A 229 -5.85 15.26 -15.78
C THR A 229 -7.07 14.50 -15.28
N TRP A 230 -7.16 13.20 -15.61
CA TRP A 230 -8.23 12.34 -15.11
C TRP A 230 -8.27 12.30 -13.58
N LEU A 231 -7.11 12.11 -12.94
CA LEU A 231 -7.02 12.08 -11.48
C LEU A 231 -7.38 13.42 -10.85
N GLY A 232 -7.03 14.54 -11.50
CA GLY A 232 -7.47 15.88 -11.10
C GLY A 232 -9.00 16.00 -11.07
N HIS A 233 -9.69 15.49 -12.08
CA HIS A 233 -11.16 15.46 -12.09
C HIS A 233 -11.75 14.57 -11.00
N GLU A 234 -11.19 13.38 -10.76
CA GLU A 234 -11.59 12.50 -9.65
C GLU A 234 -11.43 13.19 -8.29
N ILE A 235 -10.31 13.91 -8.08
CA ILE A 235 -10.07 14.67 -6.85
C ILE A 235 -11.14 15.74 -6.66
N VAL A 236 -11.40 16.56 -7.68
CA VAL A 236 -12.39 17.66 -7.58
C VAL A 236 -13.77 17.10 -7.28
N ALA A 237 -14.23 16.09 -8.04
CA ALA A 237 -15.56 15.50 -7.87
C ALA A 237 -15.76 14.95 -6.45
N ARG A 238 -14.80 14.18 -5.94
CA ARG A 238 -14.90 13.58 -4.60
C ARG A 238 -14.77 14.62 -3.47
N ARG A 239 -13.92 15.64 -3.64
CA ARG A 239 -13.74 16.71 -2.64
C ARG A 239 -14.96 17.62 -2.55
N GLN A 240 -15.63 17.90 -3.68
CA GLN A 240 -16.89 18.66 -3.68
C GLN A 240 -17.97 17.96 -2.84
N VAL A 241 -18.17 16.66 -3.03
CA VAL A 241 -19.12 15.87 -2.23
C VAL A 241 -18.77 15.93 -0.74
N ARG A 242 -17.49 15.73 -0.37
CA ARG A 242 -17.04 15.81 1.02
C ARG A 242 -17.24 17.19 1.64
N LEU A 243 -17.00 18.26 0.86
CA LEU A 243 -17.21 19.64 1.30
C LEU A 243 -18.70 19.90 1.59
N VAL A 244 -19.60 19.47 0.71
CA VAL A 244 -21.06 19.58 0.92
C VAL A 244 -21.47 18.90 2.22
N TRP A 245 -21.04 17.66 2.44
CA TRP A 245 -21.36 16.93 3.68
C TRP A 245 -20.81 17.60 4.93
N ARG A 246 -19.55 18.05 4.91
CA ARG A 246 -18.94 18.77 6.04
C ARG A 246 -19.68 20.07 6.34
N THR A 247 -20.04 20.83 5.30
CA THR A 247 -20.81 22.08 5.45
C THR A 247 -22.19 21.80 6.02
N GLN A 248 -22.90 20.78 5.51
CA GLN A 248 -24.21 20.38 6.02
C GLN A 248 -24.12 20.01 7.51
N ALA A 249 -23.22 19.12 7.88
CA ALA A 249 -23.04 18.67 9.27
C ALA A 249 -22.56 19.77 10.24
N ALA A 250 -21.94 20.84 9.71
CA ALA A 250 -21.53 21.99 10.52
C ALA A 250 -22.68 22.98 10.77
N ILE A 251 -23.70 22.99 9.90
CA ILE A 251 -24.84 23.92 9.97
C ILE A 251 -26.06 23.28 10.65
N THR A 252 -26.27 21.97 10.50
CA THR A 252 -27.38 21.21 11.10
C THR A 252 -26.89 20.23 12.14
#